data_AF-A0A960P1C3-F1
#
_entry.id   AF-A0A960P1C3-F1
#
_cell.length_a   1.000
_cell.length_b   1.000
_cell.length_c   1.000
_cell.angle_alpha   90.00
_cell.angle_beta   90.00
_cell.angle_gamma   90.00
#
_symmetry.space_group_name_H-M   'P 1'
#
loop_
_entity.id
_entity.type
_entity.pdbx_description
1 polymer ?
#
loop_
_entity_poly.entity_id
_entity_poly.type
_entity_poly.pdbx_seq_one_letter_code
_entity_poly.pdbx_strand_id
1 'polypeptide(L)'
;MRTLRLRSVPVAALVAATLFSAAPAAAQFSSFAGRRGGSGTLEGSSGTSNLSEAEVRLREGGSAEITVLDRRTSFRLSGTWRKDRGDYIKLQIGDAFGRSADASGWVLVRGGTFEQIEIDGRTEGGRKLALSFRASGRDLPVEPDWNGSRTESSGWGELRRSRGTQEIERARVELRPDGSATITLRGGGDQRIEGTWSDRRDDSVRIEVREAFGDNRANGSGTVTYRRGELDRIEISGETYRSGYRVEFNAGDRRPGPSRPPGGGRFDIEYGYDQPGGDYRNLRADSLEQCEDACSAEGRCQAFTFNTEDRRCYLKDSERQRVRRRDTVTGTKRGGGSGGSGLSERSGYNLEGGDYTRVRLDTLDQCQDACSRDRQCAAYTWITSDRMCYLKDRVTNYTPRRDAVSGEKRSPGY
;
A
#
# COMPACT_ATOMS: atom_id res chain seq x y z
N MET A 1 -59.71 77.79 28.30
CA MET A 1 -60.21 77.42 26.95
C MET A 1 -59.09 77.61 25.93
N ARG A 2 -58.99 76.69 24.97
CA ARG A 2 -58.26 76.76 23.68
C ARG A 2 -56.73 76.59 23.67
N THR A 3 -56.35 75.33 23.42
CA THR A 3 -55.51 74.84 22.30
C THR A 3 -54.43 75.76 21.72
N LEU A 4 -53.17 75.34 21.88
CA LEU A 4 -52.08 75.65 20.95
C LEU A 4 -51.31 74.35 20.61
N ARG A 5 -51.38 74.01 19.32
CA ARG A 5 -50.50 73.11 18.55
C ARG A 5 -50.22 73.92 17.27
N LEU A 6 -49.08 73.93 16.60
CA LEU A 6 -47.84 73.16 16.57
C LEU A 6 -46.94 73.99 15.60
N ARG A 7 -45.62 73.92 15.70
CA ARG A 7 -44.76 73.47 14.58
C ARG A 7 -43.27 73.48 14.93
N SER A 8 -42.73 72.30 14.76
CA SER A 8 -41.36 71.81 14.71
C SER A 8 -40.35 72.67 13.94
N VAL A 9 -39.14 72.76 14.48
CA VAL A 9 -37.87 73.02 13.76
C VAL A 9 -36.98 71.79 14.00
N PRO A 10 -36.42 71.12 12.98
CA PRO A 10 -35.47 70.03 13.20
C PRO A 10 -34.05 70.60 13.34
N VAL A 11 -33.36 70.18 14.40
CA VAL A 11 -31.91 70.38 14.58
C VAL A 11 -31.18 69.33 13.73
N ALA A 12 -30.24 69.80 12.92
CA ALA A 12 -29.41 68.99 12.04
C ALA A 12 -28.56 67.97 12.83
N ALA A 13 -28.61 66.70 12.42
CA ALA A 13 -27.63 65.69 12.79
C ALA A 13 -26.69 65.48 11.61
N LEU A 14 -25.39 65.78 11.81
CA LEU A 14 -24.33 65.39 10.88
C LEU A 14 -24.28 63.86 10.81
N VAL A 15 -24.51 63.30 9.62
CA VAL A 15 -24.12 61.92 9.29
C VAL A 15 -22.83 62.01 8.49
N ALA A 16 -21.73 61.55 9.08
CA ALA A 16 -20.47 61.35 8.38
C ALA A 16 -20.66 60.22 7.36
N ALA A 17 -20.82 60.57 6.09
CA ALA A 17 -20.79 59.62 4.99
C ALA A 17 -19.33 59.21 4.75
N THR A 18 -18.90 58.10 5.33
CA THR A 18 -17.73 57.38 4.85
C THR A 18 -18.05 56.82 3.48
N LEU A 19 -17.59 57.51 2.44
CA LEU A 19 -17.54 56.99 1.08
C LEU A 19 -16.57 55.80 1.08
N PHE A 20 -17.10 54.58 1.23
CA PHE A 20 -16.41 53.40 0.74
C PHE A 20 -16.36 53.54 -0.78
N SER A 21 -15.22 54.02 -1.28
CA SER A 21 -14.83 53.81 -2.67
C SER A 21 -14.67 52.31 -2.86
N ALA A 22 -15.75 51.65 -3.27
CA ALA A 22 -15.66 50.34 -3.87
C ALA A 22 -14.93 50.54 -5.20
N ALA A 23 -13.60 50.36 -5.18
CA ALA A 23 -12.85 50.14 -6.40
C ALA A 23 -13.57 49.05 -7.20
N PRO A 24 -13.76 49.20 -8.52
CA PRO A 24 -14.33 48.12 -9.31
C PRO A 24 -13.38 46.93 -9.13
N ALA A 25 -13.91 45.84 -8.58
CA ALA A 25 -13.21 44.57 -8.55
C ALA A 25 -12.95 44.21 -10.01
N ALA A 26 -11.74 44.50 -10.49
CA ALA A 26 -11.24 43.91 -11.73
C ALA A 26 -11.44 42.41 -11.56
N ALA A 27 -12.36 41.82 -12.33
CA ALA A 27 -12.63 40.39 -12.30
C ALA A 27 -11.28 39.68 -12.46
N GLN A 28 -10.76 39.15 -11.36
CA GLN A 28 -9.55 38.35 -11.38
C GLN A 28 -9.93 37.11 -12.16
N PHE A 29 -9.36 36.98 -13.35
CA PHE A 29 -9.42 35.74 -14.11
C PHE A 29 -8.82 34.66 -13.19
N SER A 30 -9.70 33.86 -12.59
CA SER A 30 -9.34 32.86 -11.59
C SER A 30 -9.15 31.49 -12.21
N SER A 31 -9.87 31.20 -13.30
CA SER A 31 -9.78 29.94 -14.03
C SER A 31 -10.31 30.11 -15.47
N PHE A 32 -10.01 29.13 -16.32
CA PHE A 32 -10.51 29.04 -17.70
C PHE A 32 -10.47 27.60 -18.18
N ALA A 33 -11.51 27.18 -18.89
CA ALA A 33 -11.51 25.92 -19.60
C ALA A 33 -12.13 26.14 -20.99
N GLY A 34 -11.45 25.71 -22.04
CA GLY A 34 -11.91 25.88 -23.41
C GLY A 34 -11.34 24.82 -24.33
N ARG A 35 -12.17 24.27 -25.21
CA ARG A 35 -11.79 23.26 -26.22
C ARG A 35 -12.22 23.75 -27.59
N ARG A 36 -11.29 23.76 -28.55
CA ARG A 36 -11.56 24.27 -29.91
C ARG A 36 -10.83 23.50 -30.98
N GLY A 37 -11.52 23.35 -32.10
CA GLY A 37 -10.91 22.96 -33.37
C GLY A 37 -10.01 24.09 -33.92
N GLY A 38 -8.97 23.69 -34.63
CA GLY A 38 -8.00 24.62 -35.19
C GLY A 38 -6.94 23.93 -36.02
N SER A 39 -5.84 24.62 -36.24
CA SER A 39 -4.68 24.08 -36.94
C SER A 39 -3.40 24.47 -36.22
N GLY A 40 -2.46 23.55 -36.16
CA GLY A 40 -1.18 23.79 -35.50
C GLY A 40 -0.18 22.69 -35.74
N THR A 41 1.00 22.86 -35.16
CA THR A 41 2.09 21.90 -35.19
C THR A 41 2.60 21.64 -33.79
N LEU A 42 2.87 20.38 -33.49
CA LEU A 42 3.62 19.96 -32.31
C LEU A 42 4.89 19.26 -32.77
N GLU A 43 6.04 19.86 -32.50
CA GLU A 43 7.34 19.26 -32.71
C GLU A 43 7.82 18.64 -31.40
N GLY A 44 8.03 17.33 -31.43
CA GLY A 44 8.55 16.56 -30.31
C GLY A 44 9.62 15.57 -30.75
N SER A 45 9.99 14.66 -29.86
CA SER A 45 11.07 13.70 -30.11
C SER A 45 10.81 12.69 -31.21
N SER A 46 9.54 12.43 -31.52
CA SER A 46 9.10 11.50 -32.57
C SER A 46 8.83 12.19 -33.91
N GLY A 47 9.11 13.49 -34.03
CA GLY A 47 8.86 14.30 -35.22
C GLY A 47 7.76 15.35 -35.01
N THR A 48 7.22 15.85 -36.12
CA THR A 48 6.20 16.91 -36.13
C THR A 48 4.81 16.31 -36.37
N SER A 49 3.88 16.59 -35.46
CA SER A 49 2.45 16.26 -35.58
C SER A 49 1.63 17.47 -36.02
N ASN A 50 0.70 17.26 -36.95
CA ASN A 50 -0.27 18.26 -37.39
C ASN A 50 -1.51 18.19 -36.51
N LEU A 51 -1.79 19.27 -35.81
CA LEU A 51 -2.87 19.36 -34.82
C LEU A 51 -4.17 19.80 -35.49
N SER A 52 -5.28 19.23 -35.03
CA SER A 52 -6.64 19.61 -35.43
C SER A 52 -7.45 20.22 -34.30
N GLU A 53 -7.01 20.06 -33.05
CA GLU A 53 -7.77 20.47 -31.88
C GLU A 53 -6.85 20.77 -30.70
N ALA A 54 -7.28 21.68 -29.84
CA ALA A 54 -6.66 21.95 -28.56
C ALA A 54 -7.70 22.18 -27.47
N GLU A 55 -7.35 21.77 -26.27
CA GLU A 55 -8.06 22.03 -25.03
C GLU A 55 -7.09 22.69 -24.04
N VAL A 56 -7.54 23.79 -23.44
CA VAL A 56 -6.80 24.57 -22.47
C VAL A 56 -7.59 24.56 -21.17
N ARG A 57 -6.96 24.13 -20.09
CA ARG A 57 -7.50 24.22 -18.72
C ARG A 57 -6.52 24.97 -17.84
N LEU A 58 -6.97 26.08 -17.28
CA LEU A 58 -6.26 26.94 -16.34
C LEU A 58 -7.07 26.95 -15.05
N ARG A 59 -6.51 26.37 -13.99
CA ARG A 59 -7.19 26.21 -12.71
C ARG A 59 -6.82 27.36 -11.76
N GLU A 60 -7.76 27.67 -10.87
CA GLU A 60 -7.50 28.54 -9.72
C GLU A 60 -6.36 27.96 -8.89
N GLY A 61 -5.42 28.78 -8.40
CA GLY A 61 -4.18 28.29 -7.79
C GLY A 61 -3.00 28.10 -8.76
N GLY A 62 -3.20 28.35 -10.06
CA GLY A 62 -2.10 28.53 -11.02
C GLY A 62 -1.67 27.27 -11.77
N SER A 63 -2.43 26.18 -11.72
CA SER A 63 -2.17 24.95 -12.50
C SER A 63 -2.68 25.08 -13.94
N ALA A 64 -1.88 24.65 -14.91
CA ALA A 64 -2.22 24.66 -16.33
C ALA A 64 -2.11 23.25 -16.94
N GLU A 65 -3.11 22.87 -17.72
CA GLU A 65 -3.13 21.65 -18.53
C GLU A 65 -3.52 22.01 -19.96
N ILE A 66 -2.68 21.61 -20.91
CA ILE A 66 -2.91 21.79 -22.35
C ILE A 66 -2.97 20.41 -22.99
N THR A 67 -4.07 20.09 -23.63
CA THR A 67 -4.21 18.86 -24.43
C THR A 67 -4.36 19.25 -25.89
N VAL A 68 -3.48 18.75 -26.75
CA VAL A 68 -3.59 18.96 -28.21
C VAL A 68 -3.77 17.62 -28.90
N LEU A 69 -4.60 17.60 -29.93
CA LEU A 69 -4.93 16.39 -30.65
C LEU A 69 -4.54 16.53 -32.11
N ASP A 70 -3.85 15.50 -32.62
CA ASP A 70 -3.85 15.21 -34.05
C ASP A 70 -5.03 14.27 -34.38
N ARG A 71 -5.13 13.80 -35.63
CA ARG A 71 -6.24 12.93 -36.07
C ARG A 71 -6.30 11.56 -35.38
N ARG A 72 -5.26 11.15 -34.64
CA ARG A 72 -5.10 9.80 -34.07
C ARG A 72 -4.59 9.80 -32.63
N THR A 73 -3.93 10.87 -32.19
CA THR A 73 -3.14 10.89 -30.96
C THR A 73 -3.45 12.16 -30.17
N SER A 74 -3.66 12.00 -28.87
CA SER A 74 -3.73 13.10 -27.91
C SER A 74 -2.38 13.29 -27.22
N PHE A 75 -1.93 14.53 -27.14
CA PHE A 75 -0.71 14.94 -26.47
C PHE A 75 -1.05 15.90 -25.34
N ARG A 76 -0.53 15.63 -24.14
CA ARG A 76 -0.78 16.44 -22.95
C ARG A 76 0.50 17.10 -22.46
N LEU A 77 0.37 18.35 -22.05
CA LEU A 77 1.39 19.15 -21.38
C LEU A 77 0.78 19.70 -20.08
N SER A 78 1.56 19.72 -19.01
CA SER A 78 1.13 20.28 -17.73
C SER A 78 2.19 21.17 -17.09
N GLY A 79 1.73 22.10 -16.28
CA GLY A 79 2.59 23.09 -15.66
C GLY A 79 1.84 24.13 -14.85
N THR A 80 2.37 25.34 -14.82
CA THR A 80 1.77 26.47 -14.12
C THR A 80 1.47 27.62 -15.06
N TRP A 81 0.50 28.46 -14.69
CA TRP A 81 0.18 29.69 -15.40
C TRP A 81 0.20 30.91 -14.49
N ARG A 82 0.42 32.07 -15.11
CA ARG A 82 0.26 33.37 -14.47
C ARG A 82 -0.40 34.32 -15.46
N LYS A 83 -1.37 35.09 -14.99
CA LYS A 83 -1.94 36.18 -15.79
C LYS A 83 -0.90 37.28 -15.97
N ASP A 84 -0.68 37.71 -17.21
CA ASP A 84 0.09 38.91 -17.51
C ASP A 84 -0.86 40.09 -17.82
N ARG A 85 -0.32 41.27 -18.15
CA ARG A 85 -1.12 42.39 -18.63
C ARG A 85 -1.75 42.05 -19.99
N GLY A 86 -3.07 42.18 -20.09
CA GLY A 86 -3.83 41.95 -21.33
C GLY A 86 -4.43 40.54 -21.43
N ASP A 87 -4.57 40.08 -22.68
CA ASP A 87 -5.24 38.82 -23.03
C ASP A 87 -4.30 37.60 -23.02
N TYR A 88 -3.01 37.82 -22.73
CA TYR A 88 -1.99 36.78 -22.75
C TYR A 88 -1.81 36.16 -21.36
N ILE A 89 -1.85 34.83 -21.32
CA ILE A 89 -1.64 34.03 -20.12
C ILE A 89 -0.32 33.29 -20.26
N LYS A 90 0.65 33.60 -19.41
CA LYS A 90 1.98 32.99 -19.44
C LYS A 90 1.92 31.59 -18.85
N LEU A 91 2.60 30.66 -19.50
CA LEU A 91 2.74 29.26 -19.10
C LEU A 91 4.19 28.93 -18.76
N GLN A 92 4.37 28.05 -17.79
CA GLN A 92 5.62 27.34 -17.49
C GLN A 92 5.29 25.85 -17.46
N ILE A 93 5.84 25.08 -18.38
CA ILE A 93 5.56 23.66 -18.57
C ILE A 93 6.64 22.85 -17.88
N GLY A 94 6.23 22.05 -16.89
CA GLY A 94 7.11 21.16 -16.14
C GLY A 94 7.03 19.70 -16.60
N ASP A 95 5.95 19.33 -17.28
CA ASP A 95 5.78 18.01 -17.89
C ASP A 95 5.22 18.13 -19.30
N ALA A 96 5.83 17.40 -20.23
CA ALA A 96 5.30 17.19 -21.57
C ALA A 96 5.37 15.71 -21.91
N PHE A 97 4.21 15.12 -22.23
CA PHE A 97 4.08 13.72 -22.62
C PHE A 97 4.54 12.73 -21.52
N GLY A 98 4.34 13.07 -20.24
CA GLY A 98 4.74 12.24 -19.11
C GLY A 98 6.26 12.21 -18.87
N ARG A 99 6.95 13.26 -19.31
CA ARG A 99 8.39 13.48 -19.10
C ARG A 99 8.62 14.88 -18.59
N SER A 100 9.61 15.03 -17.72
CA SER A 100 10.08 16.33 -17.26
C SER A 100 10.41 17.24 -18.45
N ALA A 101 9.95 18.48 -18.40
CA ALA A 101 10.14 19.48 -19.42
C ALA A 101 10.57 20.82 -18.81
N ASP A 102 11.39 21.54 -19.56
CA ASP A 102 11.73 22.94 -19.33
C ASP A 102 11.26 23.71 -20.55
N ALA A 103 10.00 24.13 -20.52
CA ALA A 103 9.39 24.87 -21.60
C ALA A 103 8.50 25.98 -21.07
N SER A 104 8.33 27.02 -21.88
CA SER A 104 7.52 28.18 -21.53
C SER A 104 6.74 28.66 -22.73
N GLY A 105 5.67 29.38 -22.47
CA GLY A 105 4.76 29.77 -23.54
C GLY A 105 3.67 30.70 -23.07
N TRP A 106 2.66 30.84 -23.92
CA TRP A 106 1.48 31.62 -23.62
C TRP A 106 0.24 31.09 -24.33
N VAL A 107 -0.91 31.45 -23.76
CA VAL A 107 -2.23 31.30 -24.38
C VAL A 107 -2.84 32.68 -24.53
N LEU A 108 -3.36 33.00 -25.72
CA LEU A 108 -4.15 34.20 -25.96
C LEU A 108 -5.63 33.89 -25.72
N VAL A 109 -6.22 34.54 -24.71
CA VAL A 109 -7.62 34.35 -24.32
C VAL A 109 -8.39 35.65 -24.50
N ARG A 110 -9.36 35.65 -25.41
CA ARG A 110 -10.21 36.80 -25.77
C ARG A 110 -11.67 36.39 -25.84
N GLY A 111 -12.56 37.29 -25.40
CA GLY A 111 -14.00 37.07 -25.50
C GLY A 111 -14.50 35.82 -24.76
N GLY A 112 -13.78 35.35 -23.74
CA GLY A 112 -14.14 34.14 -22.99
C GLY A 112 -13.72 32.82 -23.64
N THR A 113 -12.91 32.85 -24.69
CA THR A 113 -12.34 31.66 -25.34
C THR A 113 -10.85 31.87 -25.67
N PHE A 114 -10.13 30.82 -26.09
CA PHE A 114 -8.75 30.95 -26.53
C PHE A 114 -8.65 31.04 -28.06
N GLU A 115 -7.69 31.83 -28.54
CA GLU A 115 -7.43 32.06 -29.96
C GLU A 115 -6.12 31.42 -30.43
N GLN A 116 -5.09 31.41 -29.58
CA GLN A 116 -3.77 30.92 -29.94
C GLN A 116 -3.01 30.37 -28.73
N ILE A 117 -2.19 29.34 -28.98
CA ILE A 117 -1.26 28.74 -28.02
C ILE A 117 0.12 28.72 -28.68
N GLU A 118 1.13 29.17 -27.96
CA GLU A 118 2.54 29.06 -28.34
C GLU A 118 3.36 28.58 -27.15
N ILE A 119 4.12 27.49 -27.31
CA ILE A 119 5.01 26.95 -26.28
C ILE A 119 6.32 26.52 -26.95
N ASP A 120 7.45 26.90 -26.36
CA ASP A 120 8.77 26.48 -26.82
C ASP A 120 9.63 26.05 -25.63
N GLY A 121 10.48 25.06 -25.85
CA GLY A 121 11.46 24.59 -24.88
C GLY A 121 11.96 23.20 -25.20
N ARG A 122 12.24 22.43 -24.14
CA ARG A 122 12.86 21.11 -24.26
C ARG A 122 12.30 20.12 -23.25
N THR A 123 12.26 18.84 -23.62
CA THR A 123 12.02 17.74 -22.68
C THR A 123 13.33 17.16 -22.16
N GLU A 124 13.24 16.30 -21.14
CA GLU A 124 14.36 15.52 -20.60
C GLU A 124 15.19 14.86 -21.73
N GLY A 125 16.52 15.03 -21.65
CA GLY A 125 17.47 14.64 -22.70
C GLY A 125 17.69 15.69 -23.79
N GLY A 126 17.20 16.92 -23.61
CA GLY A 126 17.48 18.07 -24.48
C GLY A 126 16.73 18.08 -25.81
N ARG A 127 15.72 17.22 -25.96
CA ARG A 127 14.89 17.10 -27.16
C ARG A 127 13.99 18.31 -27.30
N LYS A 128 13.81 18.79 -28.53
CA LYS A 128 13.00 19.96 -28.83
C LYS A 128 11.52 19.70 -28.51
N LEU A 129 10.89 20.72 -27.93
CA LEU A 129 9.45 20.80 -27.71
C LEU A 129 8.98 22.15 -28.24
N ALA A 130 8.22 22.15 -29.34
CA ALA A 130 7.62 23.37 -29.87
C ALA A 130 6.16 23.12 -30.26
N LEU A 131 5.25 23.91 -29.70
CA LEU A 131 3.82 23.87 -29.97
C LEU A 131 3.38 25.23 -30.49
N SER A 132 2.75 25.25 -31.66
CA SER A 132 2.02 26.39 -32.19
C SER A 132 0.63 25.93 -32.59
N PHE A 133 -0.42 26.58 -32.09
CA PHE A 133 -1.81 26.26 -32.43
C PHE A 133 -2.65 27.51 -32.55
N ARG A 134 -3.44 27.61 -33.62
CA ARG A 134 -4.45 28.66 -33.81
C ARG A 134 -5.84 28.07 -33.89
N ALA A 135 -6.74 28.57 -33.05
CA ALA A 135 -8.14 28.18 -33.05
C ALA A 135 -8.87 28.83 -34.24
N SER A 136 -9.63 28.04 -34.99
CA SER A 136 -10.41 28.50 -36.13
C SER A 136 -11.80 27.88 -36.22
N GLY A 137 -12.09 26.86 -35.39
CA GLY A 137 -13.37 26.15 -35.30
C GLY A 137 -14.30 26.67 -34.20
N ARG A 138 -15.49 26.08 -34.08
CA ARG A 138 -16.43 26.42 -32.98
C ARG A 138 -15.89 25.93 -31.63
N ASP A 139 -16.37 26.53 -30.54
CA ASP A 139 -16.18 25.97 -29.21
C ASP A 139 -16.80 24.57 -29.16
N LEU A 140 -16.00 23.61 -28.75
CA LEU A 140 -16.42 22.24 -28.54
C LEU A 140 -16.84 22.08 -27.08
N PRO A 141 -17.73 21.11 -26.77
CA PRO A 141 -18.04 20.77 -25.39
C PRO A 141 -16.75 20.47 -24.63
N VAL A 142 -16.45 21.31 -23.65
CA VAL A 142 -15.47 20.98 -22.62
C VAL A 142 -16.18 20.02 -21.69
N GLU A 143 -15.65 18.80 -21.53
CA GLU A 143 -16.20 17.90 -20.52
C GLU A 143 -16.15 18.62 -19.16
N PRO A 144 -17.26 18.60 -18.40
CA PRO A 144 -17.35 19.36 -17.16
C PRO A 144 -16.18 19.04 -16.26
N ASP A 145 -15.58 20.09 -15.69
CA ASP A 145 -14.58 19.94 -14.65
C ASP A 145 -15.15 19.00 -13.59
N TRP A 146 -14.41 17.93 -13.33
CA TRP A 146 -14.74 17.04 -12.25
C TRP A 146 -14.85 17.85 -10.94
N ASN A 147 -16.00 17.76 -10.26
CA ASN A 147 -16.41 18.60 -9.12
C ASN A 147 -15.62 18.36 -7.82
N GLY A 148 -14.38 17.92 -7.93
CA GLY A 148 -13.68 17.30 -6.82
C GLY A 148 -14.13 15.86 -6.64
N SER A 149 -13.35 15.12 -5.87
CA SER A 149 -13.78 13.87 -5.27
C SER A 149 -13.13 13.78 -3.93
N ARG A 150 -13.92 13.21 -3.03
CA ARG A 150 -13.49 12.84 -1.72
C ARG A 150 -13.86 11.38 -1.54
N THR A 151 -12.86 10.52 -1.67
CA THR A 151 -13.00 9.11 -1.39
C THR A 151 -12.29 8.77 -0.09
N GLU A 152 -12.86 7.84 0.66
CA GLU A 152 -12.22 7.28 1.85
C GLU A 152 -12.45 5.78 1.83
N SER A 153 -11.35 5.02 1.89
CA SER A 153 -11.40 3.56 1.91
C SER A 153 -10.69 3.05 3.15
N SER A 154 -11.22 1.96 3.70
CA SER A 154 -10.51 1.15 4.69
C SER A 154 -9.66 0.11 3.98
N GLY A 155 -8.54 -0.25 4.58
CA GLY A 155 -7.60 -1.18 3.98
C GLY A 155 -6.35 -1.30 4.83
N TRP A 156 -5.25 -1.69 4.21
CA TRP A 156 -3.97 -1.75 4.87
C TRP A 156 -2.89 -1.10 4.03
N GLY A 157 -1.95 -0.47 4.72
CA GLY A 157 -0.78 0.14 4.13
C GLY A 157 0.30 0.45 5.15
N GLU A 158 1.43 0.92 4.64
CA GLU A 158 2.59 1.32 5.42
C GLU A 158 3.07 2.71 4.98
N LEU A 159 3.37 3.54 5.98
CA LEU A 159 4.19 4.73 5.84
C LEU A 159 5.58 4.42 6.41
N ARG A 160 6.55 4.22 5.52
CA ARG A 160 7.95 3.98 5.87
C ARG A 160 8.72 5.29 5.93
N ARG A 161 9.40 5.53 7.05
CA ARG A 161 10.30 6.68 7.30
C ARG A 161 11.56 6.18 8.02
N SER A 162 12.60 7.00 8.09
CA SER A 162 13.85 6.64 8.80
C SER A 162 13.63 6.30 10.29
N ARG A 163 12.60 6.89 10.90
CA ARG A 163 12.24 6.67 12.32
C ARG A 163 11.40 5.42 12.56
N GLY A 164 11.03 4.70 11.51
CA GLY A 164 10.22 3.48 11.59
C GLY A 164 9.06 3.46 10.60
N THR A 165 8.34 2.34 10.61
CA THR A 165 7.15 2.10 9.80
C THR A 165 5.91 2.38 10.63
N GLN A 166 5.00 3.20 10.08
CA GLN A 166 3.68 3.44 10.64
C GLN A 166 2.63 2.72 9.80
N GLU A 167 1.67 2.06 10.45
CA GLU A 167 0.56 1.39 9.78
C GLU A 167 -0.55 2.37 9.41
N ILE A 168 -1.16 2.10 8.25
CA ILE A 168 -2.28 2.83 7.69
C ILE A 168 -3.47 1.87 7.61
N GLU A 169 -4.58 2.26 8.21
CA GLU A 169 -5.81 1.45 8.26
C GLU A 169 -6.92 2.06 7.39
N ARG A 170 -6.86 3.37 7.19
CA ARG A 170 -7.77 4.12 6.32
C ARG A 170 -7.00 5.21 5.61
N ALA A 171 -7.37 5.45 4.36
CA ALA A 171 -6.86 6.56 3.60
C ALA A 171 -8.01 7.35 2.99
N ARG A 172 -7.91 8.67 3.06
CA ARG A 172 -8.82 9.61 2.41
C ARG A 172 -8.05 10.40 1.38
N VAL A 173 -8.61 10.50 0.18
CA VAL A 173 -8.08 11.34 -0.89
C VAL A 173 -9.14 12.37 -1.24
N GLU A 174 -8.77 13.63 -1.13
CA GLU A 174 -9.57 14.77 -1.57
C GLU A 174 -8.78 15.47 -2.68
N LEU A 175 -9.26 15.39 -3.92
CA LEU A 175 -8.73 16.23 -4.99
C LEU A 175 -9.77 17.30 -5.28
N ARG A 176 -9.31 18.54 -5.40
CA ARG A 176 -10.15 19.71 -5.62
C ARG A 176 -10.05 20.18 -7.08
N PRO A 177 -11.10 20.84 -7.61
CA PRO A 177 -11.10 21.37 -8.97
C PRO A 177 -9.97 22.38 -9.27
N ASP A 178 -9.42 23.01 -8.22
CA ASP A 178 -8.29 23.95 -8.29
C ASP A 178 -6.93 23.25 -8.53
N GLY A 179 -6.90 21.92 -8.66
CA GLY A 179 -5.67 21.17 -8.85
C GLY A 179 -4.95 20.82 -7.55
N SER A 180 -5.47 21.24 -6.39
CA SER A 180 -4.93 20.85 -5.09
C SER A 180 -5.36 19.43 -4.71
N ALA A 181 -4.43 18.70 -4.11
CA ALA A 181 -4.65 17.35 -3.61
C ALA A 181 -4.32 17.29 -2.12
N THR A 182 -5.18 16.62 -1.38
CA THR A 182 -5.01 16.33 0.04
C THR A 182 -5.17 14.83 0.24
N ILE A 183 -4.19 14.21 0.87
CA ILE A 183 -4.23 12.80 1.26
C ILE A 183 -4.08 12.73 2.77
N THR A 184 -5.04 12.08 3.43
CA THR A 184 -5.03 11.85 4.88
C THR A 184 -4.93 10.35 5.14
N LEU A 185 -3.86 9.94 5.82
CA LEU A 185 -3.59 8.56 6.22
C LEU A 185 -3.91 8.41 7.71
N ARG A 186 -4.81 7.50 8.06
CA ARG A 186 -5.30 7.27 9.43
C ARG A 186 -4.82 5.90 9.94
N GLY A 187 -4.54 5.80 11.23
CA GLY A 187 -4.00 4.60 11.88
C GLY A 187 -3.29 4.99 13.17
N GLY A 188 -1.98 4.73 13.27
CA GLY A 188 -1.11 5.10 14.41
C GLY A 188 -0.87 6.61 14.64
N GLY A 189 -1.78 7.46 14.17
CA GLY A 189 -1.72 8.91 14.16
C GLY A 189 -2.03 9.46 12.77
N ASP A 190 -2.90 10.47 12.69
CA ASP A 190 -3.28 11.07 11.40
C ASP A 190 -2.07 11.74 10.75
N GLN A 191 -1.79 11.35 9.52
CA GLN A 191 -0.71 11.90 8.70
C GLN A 191 -1.31 12.54 7.45
N ARG A 192 -0.76 13.68 7.04
CA ARG A 192 -1.28 14.46 5.92
C ARG A 192 -0.21 14.71 4.89
N ILE A 193 -0.59 14.60 3.62
CA ILE A 193 0.21 14.95 2.46
C ILE A 193 -0.61 15.95 1.64
N GLU A 194 0.01 17.05 1.25
CA GLU A 194 -0.58 18.08 0.41
C GLU A 194 0.27 18.29 -0.84
N GLY A 195 -0.39 18.64 -1.93
CA GLY A 195 0.29 18.79 -3.20
C GLY A 195 -0.65 19.18 -4.32
N THR A 196 -0.19 18.92 -5.54
CA THR A 196 -0.95 19.15 -6.76
C THR A 196 -1.23 17.82 -7.44
N TRP A 197 -2.37 17.71 -8.12
CA TRP A 197 -2.67 16.55 -8.95
C TRP A 197 -2.66 16.89 -10.44
N SER A 198 -2.23 15.93 -11.25
CA SER A 198 -2.20 16.00 -12.71
C SER A 198 -2.56 14.65 -13.31
N ASP A 199 -2.72 14.60 -14.63
CA ASP A 199 -2.82 13.35 -15.39
C ASP A 199 -3.90 12.38 -14.92
N ARG A 200 -5.16 12.84 -14.90
CA ARG A 200 -6.27 11.90 -14.74
C ARG A 200 -6.36 10.97 -15.96
N ARG A 201 -6.17 9.68 -15.73
CA ARG A 201 -6.68 8.58 -16.56
C ARG A 201 -7.94 8.04 -15.87
N ASP A 202 -8.76 7.25 -16.56
CA ASP A 202 -10.09 6.83 -16.04
C ASP A 202 -10.05 6.20 -14.64
N ASP A 203 -8.92 5.58 -14.27
CA ASP A 203 -8.70 4.85 -13.03
C ASP A 203 -7.52 5.34 -12.17
N SER A 204 -6.79 6.38 -12.57
CA SER A 204 -5.58 6.81 -11.85
C SER A 204 -5.27 8.30 -11.97
N VAL A 205 -4.66 8.86 -10.93
CA VAL A 205 -4.27 10.27 -10.82
C VAL A 205 -2.84 10.38 -10.30
N ARG A 206 -2.03 11.22 -10.94
CA ARG A 206 -0.66 11.51 -10.50
C ARG A 206 -0.68 12.64 -9.47
N ILE A 207 0.13 12.48 -8.42
CA ILE A 207 0.28 13.44 -7.33
C ILE A 207 1.72 13.93 -7.29
N GLU A 208 1.91 15.25 -7.23
CA GLU A 208 3.16 15.89 -6.85
C GLU A 208 3.05 16.43 -5.42
N VAL A 209 3.95 16.01 -4.54
CA VAL A 209 3.92 16.40 -3.13
C VAL A 209 4.64 17.73 -2.94
N ARG A 210 4.01 18.64 -2.20
CA ARG A 210 4.55 19.96 -1.81
C ARG A 210 4.72 20.12 -0.31
N GLU A 211 3.92 19.39 0.47
CA GLU A 211 4.04 19.31 1.92
C GLU A 211 3.69 17.89 2.38
N ALA A 212 4.44 17.36 3.34
CA ALA A 212 4.17 16.04 3.89
C ALA A 212 4.48 16.00 5.39
N PHE A 213 3.57 15.46 6.17
CA PHE A 213 3.76 15.20 7.61
C PHE A 213 4.12 16.45 8.42
N GLY A 214 3.62 17.62 8.00
CA GLY A 214 3.93 18.93 8.60
C GLY A 214 5.29 19.52 8.19
N ASP A 215 5.96 18.94 7.20
CA ASP A 215 7.17 19.49 6.59
C ASP A 215 6.85 20.13 5.23
N ASN A 216 6.89 21.46 5.19
CA ASN A 216 6.63 22.27 3.99
C ASN A 216 7.80 22.31 2.99
N ARG A 217 8.90 21.63 3.29
CA ARG A 217 10.03 21.40 2.36
C ARG A 217 9.99 20.00 1.77
N ALA A 218 8.97 19.21 2.10
CA ALA A 218 8.83 17.89 1.55
C ALA A 218 8.61 17.96 0.03
N ASN A 219 9.23 17.03 -0.67
CA ASN A 219 9.03 16.78 -2.08
C ASN A 219 8.63 15.32 -2.29
N GLY A 220 8.17 14.99 -3.48
CA GLY A 220 7.83 13.62 -3.82
C GLY A 220 6.82 13.56 -4.95
N SER A 221 6.57 12.33 -5.40
CA SER A 221 5.49 12.08 -6.35
C SER A 221 4.95 10.67 -6.19
N GLY A 222 3.80 10.43 -6.78
CA GLY A 222 3.18 9.12 -6.77
C GLY A 222 1.87 9.08 -7.52
N THR A 223 1.14 7.99 -7.31
CA THR A 223 -0.11 7.71 -8.00
C THR A 223 -1.18 7.29 -7.00
N VAL A 224 -2.41 7.73 -7.26
CA VAL A 224 -3.62 7.24 -6.61
C VAL A 224 -4.46 6.53 -7.67
N THR A 225 -4.82 5.28 -7.40
CA THR A 225 -5.65 4.45 -8.29
C THR A 225 -7.04 4.26 -7.70
N TYR A 226 -8.04 4.24 -8.56
CA TYR A 226 -9.45 4.09 -8.24
C TYR A 226 -10.03 2.86 -8.93
N ARG A 227 -10.91 2.14 -8.24
CA ARG A 227 -11.67 1.00 -8.82
C ARG A 227 -13.15 1.29 -8.66
N ARG A 228 -13.88 1.38 -9.77
CA ARG A 228 -15.32 1.73 -9.80
C ARG A 228 -15.64 3.05 -9.07
N GLY A 229 -14.73 4.03 -9.14
CA GLY A 229 -14.89 5.35 -8.52
C GLY A 229 -14.52 5.43 -7.04
N GLU A 230 -14.17 4.32 -6.39
CA GLU A 230 -13.67 4.29 -5.01
C GLU A 230 -12.15 4.21 -4.98
N LEU A 231 -11.53 4.69 -3.89
CA LEU A 231 -10.07 4.59 -3.70
C LEU A 231 -9.67 3.12 -3.62
N ASP A 232 -8.71 2.73 -4.45
CA ASP A 232 -8.18 1.36 -4.54
C ASP A 232 -6.74 1.28 -4.03
N ARG A 233 -5.86 2.17 -4.48
CA ARG A 233 -4.43 2.10 -4.16
C ARG A 233 -3.78 3.47 -4.06
N ILE A 234 -2.80 3.61 -3.16
CA ILE A 234 -1.93 4.79 -3.06
C ILE A 234 -0.48 4.32 -3.05
N GLU A 235 0.34 4.87 -3.93
CA GLU A 235 1.80 4.69 -3.93
C GLU A 235 2.47 6.05 -4.08
N ILE A 236 3.09 6.55 -3.01
CA ILE A 236 3.77 7.86 -3.01
C ILE A 236 5.13 7.73 -2.36
N SER A 237 6.14 8.36 -2.94
CA SER A 237 7.47 8.43 -2.35
C SER A 237 8.11 9.79 -2.54
N GLY A 238 9.02 10.12 -1.65
CA GLY A 238 9.73 11.39 -1.72
C GLY A 238 10.64 11.61 -0.52
N GLU A 239 11.01 12.86 -0.30
CA GLU A 239 11.92 13.26 0.77
C GLU A 239 11.33 14.39 1.60
N THR A 240 11.50 14.30 2.92
CA THR A 240 11.34 15.42 3.86
C THR A 240 12.72 15.95 4.22
N TYR A 241 12.82 17.08 4.93
CA TYR A 241 14.10 17.60 5.41
C TYR A 241 14.88 16.59 6.28
N ARG A 242 14.17 15.67 6.94
CA ARG A 242 14.74 14.72 7.90
C ARG A 242 15.01 13.33 7.32
N SER A 243 14.24 12.91 6.32
CA SER A 243 14.36 11.57 5.72
C SER A 243 13.50 11.37 4.49
N GLY A 244 13.89 10.40 3.66
CA GLY A 244 13.01 9.78 2.68
C GLY A 244 11.75 9.16 3.32
N TYR A 245 10.67 9.15 2.56
CA TYR A 245 9.42 8.49 2.94
C TYR A 245 8.83 7.70 1.77
N ARG A 246 8.10 6.64 2.12
CA ARG A 246 7.28 5.88 1.17
C ARG A 246 5.95 5.53 1.80
N VAL A 247 4.87 5.75 1.05
CA VAL A 247 3.50 5.39 1.39
C VAL A 247 3.04 4.36 0.38
N GLU A 248 2.59 3.21 0.88
CA GLU A 248 1.89 2.19 0.12
C GLU A 248 0.58 1.87 0.85
N PHE A 249 -0.56 1.88 0.17
CA PHE A 249 -1.86 1.53 0.74
C PHE A 249 -2.73 0.84 -0.30
N ASN A 250 -3.39 -0.25 0.08
CA ASN A 250 -4.38 -0.96 -0.73
C ASN A 250 -5.71 -1.01 0.03
N ALA A 251 -6.79 -0.61 -0.63
CA ALA A 251 -8.13 -0.66 -0.09
C ALA A 251 -8.64 -2.11 -0.02
N GLY A 252 -9.35 -2.44 1.05
CA GLY A 252 -9.89 -3.77 1.30
C GLY A 252 -8.86 -4.79 1.82
N ASP A 253 -7.56 -4.51 1.71
CA ASP A 253 -6.51 -5.34 2.32
C ASP A 253 -6.69 -5.34 3.84
N ARG A 254 -6.58 -6.52 4.45
CA ARG A 254 -6.49 -6.64 5.90
C ARG A 254 -5.03 -6.49 6.28
N ARG A 255 -4.79 -5.93 7.47
CA ARG A 255 -3.45 -5.90 8.07
C ARG A 255 -2.81 -7.29 7.94
N PRO A 256 -1.66 -7.43 7.25
CA PRO A 256 -0.87 -8.64 7.30
C PRO A 256 -0.69 -8.98 8.77
N GLY A 257 -1.01 -10.21 9.16
CA GLY A 257 -0.57 -10.71 10.46
C GLY A 257 0.94 -10.48 10.58
N PRO A 258 1.51 -10.49 11.81
CA PRO A 258 2.93 -10.24 12.01
C PRO A 258 3.76 -11.09 11.04
N SER A 259 4.23 -10.46 9.95
CA SER A 259 4.93 -11.14 8.88
C SER A 259 6.30 -11.49 9.44
N ARG A 260 6.52 -12.78 9.68
CA ARG A 260 7.82 -13.31 10.07
C ARG A 260 8.84 -12.90 8.99
N PRO A 261 10.06 -12.47 9.36
CA PRO A 261 11.06 -12.03 8.40
C PRO A 261 11.25 -13.04 7.26
N PRO A 262 11.34 -12.58 6.00
CA PRO A 262 11.66 -13.46 4.89
C PRO A 262 13.09 -13.97 5.11
N GLY A 263 13.24 -15.29 5.27
CA GLY A 263 14.56 -15.93 5.30
C GLY A 263 15.17 -16.21 6.67
N GLY A 264 14.37 -16.53 7.69
CA GLY A 264 14.85 -17.11 8.97
C GLY A 264 13.85 -18.10 9.57
N GLY A 265 13.18 -18.88 8.72
CA GLY A 265 11.90 -19.51 9.03
C GLY A 265 11.84 -20.39 10.28
N ARG A 266 10.69 -20.35 10.98
CA ARG A 266 10.27 -21.29 12.02
C ARG A 266 9.96 -22.69 11.46
N PHE A 267 10.05 -22.90 10.15
CA PHE A 267 9.79 -24.20 9.52
C PHE A 267 10.86 -24.53 8.46
N ASP A 268 11.21 -25.81 8.33
CA ASP A 268 11.91 -26.40 7.20
C ASP A 268 10.88 -26.79 6.14
N ILE A 269 10.95 -26.16 4.97
CA ILE A 269 9.97 -26.28 3.89
C ILE A 269 10.49 -27.21 2.80
N GLU A 270 9.66 -28.16 2.37
CA GLU A 270 9.96 -29.08 1.28
C GLU A 270 8.81 -29.15 0.27
N TYR A 271 9.13 -29.01 -1.01
CA TYR A 271 8.18 -29.00 -2.11
C TYR A 271 8.03 -30.39 -2.74
N GLY A 272 6.82 -30.75 -3.14
CA GLY A 272 6.56 -32.01 -3.83
C GLY A 272 6.50 -33.23 -2.91
N TYR A 273 6.28 -33.00 -1.62
CA TYR A 273 6.13 -34.04 -0.62
C TYR A 273 4.91 -33.79 0.25
N ASP A 274 4.22 -34.88 0.58
CA ASP A 274 3.18 -34.96 1.59
C ASP A 274 3.72 -35.78 2.76
N GLN A 275 3.13 -35.59 3.93
CA GLN A 275 3.48 -36.32 5.13
C GLN A 275 2.23 -37.01 5.69
N PRO A 276 1.82 -38.17 5.17
CA PRO A 276 0.53 -38.76 5.49
C PRO A 276 0.37 -39.06 6.99
N GLY A 277 -0.81 -38.69 7.53
CA GLY A 277 -1.17 -38.93 8.93
C GLY A 277 -0.68 -37.86 9.90
N GLY A 278 -1.12 -37.96 11.16
CA GLY A 278 -0.87 -36.93 12.19
C GLY A 278 -1.72 -35.66 12.01
N ASP A 279 -2.62 -35.64 11.02
CA ASP A 279 -3.55 -34.53 10.80
C ASP A 279 -4.59 -34.49 11.92
N TYR A 280 -4.55 -33.43 12.73
CA TYR A 280 -5.58 -33.19 13.74
C TYR A 280 -6.60 -32.14 13.29
N ARG A 281 -6.27 -31.36 12.27
CA ARG A 281 -7.13 -30.31 11.72
C ARG A 281 -6.74 -29.99 10.28
N ASN A 282 -7.73 -29.62 9.47
CA ASN A 282 -7.48 -28.99 8.19
C ASN A 282 -8.30 -27.69 8.05
N LEU A 283 -7.80 -26.76 7.23
CA LEU A 283 -8.41 -25.47 6.98
C LEU A 283 -8.14 -25.00 5.54
N ARG A 284 -8.96 -24.07 5.05
CA ARG A 284 -8.70 -23.40 3.77
C ARG A 284 -7.61 -22.34 3.98
N ALA A 285 -6.59 -22.36 3.14
CA ALA A 285 -5.48 -21.39 3.15
C ALA A 285 -5.22 -20.96 1.71
N ASP A 286 -5.30 -19.66 1.43
CA ASP A 286 -5.12 -19.13 0.07
C ASP A 286 -3.63 -19.02 -0.33
N SER A 287 -2.71 -19.22 0.62
CA SER A 287 -1.27 -19.27 0.39
C SER A 287 -0.56 -20.23 1.35
N LEU A 288 0.68 -20.62 1.00
CA LEU A 288 1.58 -21.38 1.87
C LEU A 288 1.84 -20.65 3.20
N GLU A 289 2.03 -19.32 3.14
CA GLU A 289 2.27 -18.47 4.30
C GLU A 289 1.11 -18.53 5.32
N GLN A 290 -0.14 -18.53 4.85
CA GLN A 290 -1.29 -18.72 5.73
C GLN A 290 -1.31 -20.09 6.43
N CYS A 291 -0.78 -21.14 5.77
CA CYS A 291 -0.66 -22.46 6.35
C CYS A 291 0.47 -22.52 7.40
N GLU A 292 1.61 -21.88 7.11
CA GLU A 292 2.70 -21.68 8.07
C GLU A 292 2.22 -20.94 9.31
N ASP A 293 1.47 -19.85 9.12
CA ASP A 293 0.96 -19.01 10.21
C ASP A 293 -0.02 -19.77 11.09
N ALA A 294 -0.95 -20.53 10.49
CA ALA A 294 -1.89 -21.38 11.22
C ALA A 294 -1.17 -22.44 12.06
N CYS A 295 -0.17 -23.12 11.49
CA CYS A 295 0.65 -24.05 12.26
C CYS A 295 1.52 -23.32 13.30
N SER A 296 1.89 -22.06 13.03
CA SER A 296 2.71 -21.29 13.96
C SER A 296 1.98 -20.86 15.22
N ALA A 297 0.71 -20.49 15.08
CA ALA A 297 -0.17 -20.08 16.15
C ALA A 297 -0.46 -21.22 17.15
N GLU A 298 -0.37 -22.48 16.71
CA GLU A 298 -0.71 -23.64 17.54
C GLU A 298 0.54 -24.32 18.12
N GLY A 299 0.63 -24.37 19.45
CA GLY A 299 1.73 -25.06 20.16
C GLY A 299 1.83 -26.54 19.81
N ARG A 300 0.67 -27.20 19.62
CA ARG A 300 0.54 -28.60 19.23
C ARG A 300 0.99 -28.88 17.80
N CYS A 301 1.02 -27.88 16.92
CA CYS A 301 1.42 -28.09 15.53
C CYS A 301 2.94 -28.23 15.42
N GLN A 302 3.39 -29.36 14.90
CA GLN A 302 4.81 -29.64 14.63
C GLN A 302 5.12 -29.69 13.14
N ALA A 303 4.13 -29.98 12.31
CA ALA A 303 4.27 -29.95 10.86
C ALA A 303 2.96 -29.53 10.18
N PHE A 304 3.02 -29.20 8.90
CA PHE A 304 1.84 -29.03 8.07
C PHE A 304 2.10 -29.54 6.65
N THR A 305 1.03 -29.86 5.93
CA THR A 305 1.08 -30.05 4.48
C THR A 305 0.05 -29.14 3.81
N PHE A 306 0.50 -28.32 2.87
CA PHE A 306 -0.31 -27.43 2.07
C PHE A 306 -0.51 -28.01 0.67
N ASN A 307 -1.76 -28.27 0.28
CA ASN A 307 -2.10 -28.62 -1.09
C ASN A 307 -2.29 -27.32 -1.91
N THR A 308 -1.45 -27.15 -2.94
CA THR A 308 -1.40 -25.94 -3.78
C THR A 308 -2.56 -25.85 -4.77
N GLU A 309 -3.15 -26.98 -5.17
CA GLU A 309 -4.29 -27.03 -6.09
C GLU A 309 -5.61 -26.78 -5.33
N ASP A 310 -5.81 -27.48 -4.20
CA ASP A 310 -7.04 -27.44 -3.41
C ASP A 310 -7.09 -26.26 -2.43
N ARG A 311 -5.98 -25.52 -2.27
CA ARG A 311 -5.81 -24.44 -1.29
C ARG A 311 -6.20 -24.88 0.12
N ARG A 312 -5.76 -26.07 0.49
CA ARG A 312 -6.07 -26.70 1.77
C ARG A 312 -4.81 -26.96 2.56
N CYS A 313 -4.82 -26.54 3.82
CA CYS A 313 -3.76 -26.71 4.78
C CYS A 313 -4.14 -27.79 5.78
N TYR A 314 -3.28 -28.79 5.93
CA TYR A 314 -3.44 -29.90 6.85
C TYR A 314 -2.42 -29.76 7.98
N LEU A 315 -2.91 -29.40 9.18
CA LEU A 315 -2.08 -29.18 10.37
C LEU A 315 -1.84 -30.49 11.10
N LYS A 316 -0.58 -30.74 11.44
CA LYS A 316 -0.11 -32.01 11.98
C LYS A 316 0.58 -31.84 13.33
N ASP A 317 0.33 -32.77 14.24
CA ASP A 317 0.88 -32.73 15.60
C ASP A 317 2.23 -33.45 15.75
N SER A 318 2.70 -34.10 14.68
CA SER A 318 4.00 -34.75 14.66
C SER A 318 4.63 -34.69 13.25
N GLU A 319 5.96 -34.77 13.19
CA GLU A 319 6.67 -35.13 11.96
C GLU A 319 6.55 -36.65 11.71
N ARG A 320 6.43 -37.06 10.45
CA ARG A 320 6.24 -38.45 10.01
C ARG A 320 6.96 -38.68 8.68
N GLN A 321 6.94 -39.93 8.21
CA GLN A 321 7.53 -40.26 6.92
C GLN A 321 6.84 -39.52 5.76
N ARG A 322 7.66 -39.02 4.85
CA ARG A 322 7.23 -38.23 3.70
C ARG A 322 7.03 -39.14 2.49
N VAL A 323 6.04 -38.82 1.67
CA VAL A 323 5.78 -39.47 0.38
C VAL A 323 5.79 -38.40 -0.71
N ARG A 324 6.26 -38.76 -1.91
CA ARG A 324 6.27 -37.82 -3.04
C ARG A 324 4.84 -37.52 -3.47
N ARG A 325 4.52 -36.24 -3.56
CA ARG A 325 3.22 -35.74 -4.00
C ARG A 325 3.39 -34.32 -4.54
N ARG A 326 3.21 -34.14 -5.86
CA ARG A 326 3.65 -32.92 -6.59
C ARG A 326 2.83 -31.68 -6.26
N ASP A 327 1.57 -31.86 -5.87
CA ASP A 327 0.60 -30.83 -5.53
C ASP A 327 0.72 -30.35 -4.07
N THR A 328 1.75 -30.77 -3.33
CA THR A 328 1.87 -30.44 -1.91
C THR A 328 3.22 -29.82 -1.53
N VAL A 329 3.17 -28.98 -0.50
CA VAL A 329 4.32 -28.39 0.17
C VAL A 329 4.22 -28.72 1.66
N THR A 330 5.24 -29.36 2.21
CA THR A 330 5.29 -29.74 3.63
C THR A 330 6.24 -28.83 4.39
N GLY A 331 5.85 -28.40 5.59
CA GLY A 331 6.70 -27.61 6.48
C GLY A 331 6.81 -28.22 7.87
N THR A 332 8.03 -28.45 8.36
CA THR A 332 8.32 -28.99 9.70
C THR A 332 8.88 -27.90 10.61
N LYS A 333 8.37 -27.75 11.83
CA LYS A 333 8.71 -26.67 12.74
C LYS A 333 10.15 -26.76 13.27
N ARG A 334 10.95 -25.72 13.05
CA ARG A 334 12.30 -25.54 13.63
C ARG A 334 12.19 -25.27 15.12
N GLY A 335 12.86 -26.08 15.94
CA GLY A 335 12.92 -25.91 17.39
C GLY A 335 11.64 -26.28 18.16
N GLY A 336 10.54 -26.63 17.47
CA GLY A 336 9.41 -27.37 18.04
C GLY A 336 9.60 -28.84 17.65
N GLY A 337 10.10 -29.64 18.59
CA GLY A 337 10.76 -30.90 18.30
C GLY A 337 9.98 -31.89 17.42
N SER A 338 10.53 -32.18 16.24
CA SER A 338 11.28 -33.41 16.07
C SER A 338 12.75 -33.05 15.88
N GLY A 339 13.45 -32.77 16.99
CA GLY A 339 14.71 -33.50 17.10
C GLY A 339 14.29 -34.96 17.04
N GLY A 340 14.76 -35.74 16.07
CA GLY A 340 14.80 -37.19 16.30
C GLY A 340 15.45 -37.32 17.67
N SER A 341 14.71 -37.84 18.65
CA SER A 341 14.54 -37.29 20.01
C SER A 341 15.79 -37.20 20.89
N GLY A 342 17.00 -37.24 20.34
CA GLY A 342 18.14 -37.91 20.91
C GLY A 342 17.86 -39.39 21.16
N LEU A 343 16.60 -39.81 21.30
CA LEU A 343 16.22 -41.10 21.82
C LEU A 343 16.17 -42.16 20.71
N SER A 344 16.75 -43.31 20.98
CA SER A 344 16.42 -44.54 20.26
C SER A 344 14.97 -44.96 20.55
N GLU A 345 14.41 -45.84 19.73
CA GLU A 345 13.14 -46.51 20.03
C GLU A 345 13.32 -48.01 19.76
N ARG A 346 12.91 -48.83 20.72
CA ARG A 346 12.94 -50.29 20.65
C ARG A 346 11.72 -50.87 21.36
N SER A 347 10.93 -51.63 20.63
CA SER A 347 9.80 -52.38 21.17
C SER A 347 10.23 -53.73 21.76
N GLY A 348 9.48 -54.22 22.75
CA GLY A 348 9.62 -55.57 23.30
C GLY A 348 10.64 -55.71 24.43
N TYR A 349 11.21 -54.60 24.92
CA TYR A 349 12.22 -54.61 25.99
C TYR A 349 11.93 -53.52 27.02
N ASN A 350 12.07 -53.89 28.29
CA ASN A 350 12.22 -52.96 29.40
C ASN A 350 13.71 -52.66 29.60
N LEU A 351 14.04 -51.39 29.83
CA LEU A 351 15.38 -51.01 30.27
C LEU A 351 15.35 -51.08 31.80
N GLU A 352 16.16 -51.92 32.42
CA GLU A 352 16.19 -52.01 33.89
C GLU A 352 17.18 -51.03 34.47
N GLY A 353 16.89 -50.59 35.71
CA GLY A 353 17.74 -49.71 36.49
C GLY A 353 17.50 -48.22 36.22
N GLY A 354 17.91 -47.39 37.17
CA GLY A 354 17.93 -45.92 37.02
C GLY A 354 16.58 -45.22 37.05
N ASP A 355 15.46 -45.92 37.28
CA ASP A 355 14.13 -45.30 37.41
C ASP A 355 14.11 -44.29 38.55
N TYR A 356 14.07 -43.00 38.22
CA TYR A 356 13.96 -41.94 39.22
C TYR A 356 12.55 -41.33 39.25
N THR A 357 11.76 -41.52 38.19
CA THR A 357 10.35 -41.14 38.20
C THR A 357 9.51 -42.03 37.30
N ARG A 358 8.22 -42.13 37.65
CA ARG A 358 7.20 -42.75 36.82
C ARG A 358 5.98 -41.85 36.75
N VAL A 359 5.41 -41.73 35.56
CA VAL A 359 4.27 -40.86 35.29
C VAL A 359 3.29 -41.57 34.36
N ARG A 360 2.00 -41.52 34.69
CA ARG A 360 0.94 -41.99 33.81
C ARG A 360 0.69 -40.94 32.75
N LEU A 361 0.82 -41.31 31.48
CA LEU A 361 0.61 -40.43 30.34
C LEU A 361 -0.44 -41.04 29.43
N ASP A 362 -0.82 -40.35 28.36
CA ASP A 362 -1.80 -40.86 27.40
C ASP A 362 -1.12 -41.55 26.20
N THR A 363 0.09 -41.14 25.85
CA THR A 363 0.79 -41.61 24.64
C THR A 363 2.28 -41.88 24.87
N LEU A 364 2.86 -42.72 24.01
CA LEU A 364 4.31 -42.96 23.92
C LEU A 364 5.06 -41.64 23.64
N ASP A 365 4.53 -40.80 22.76
CA ASP A 365 5.14 -39.52 22.40
C ASP A 365 5.30 -38.61 23.62
N GLN A 366 4.30 -38.57 24.52
CA GLN A 366 4.40 -37.82 25.77
C GLN A 366 5.52 -38.37 26.67
N CYS A 367 5.75 -39.69 26.66
CA CYS A 367 6.84 -40.31 27.42
C CYS A 367 8.22 -39.98 26.83
N GLN A 368 8.34 -40.03 25.51
CA GLN A 368 9.54 -39.62 24.79
C GLN A 368 9.85 -38.13 25.01
N ASP A 369 8.84 -37.27 24.99
CA ASP A 369 8.95 -35.84 25.27
C ASP A 369 9.37 -35.55 26.70
N ALA A 370 8.80 -36.28 27.67
CA ALA A 370 9.17 -36.14 29.06
C ALA A 370 10.66 -36.47 29.26
N CYS A 371 11.15 -37.55 28.65
CA CYS A 371 12.56 -37.89 28.71
C CYS A 371 13.44 -36.90 27.96
N SER A 372 13.07 -36.49 26.75
CA SER A 372 13.91 -35.61 25.92
C SER A 372 14.16 -34.26 26.58
N ARG A 373 13.15 -33.71 27.26
CA ARG A 373 13.21 -32.41 27.97
C ARG A 373 13.87 -32.49 29.33
N ASP A 374 13.85 -33.64 29.99
CA ASP A 374 14.46 -33.81 31.30
C ASP A 374 15.96 -34.06 31.19
N ARG A 375 16.77 -33.14 31.72
CA ARG A 375 18.25 -33.23 31.69
C ARG A 375 18.79 -34.44 32.45
N GLN A 376 18.06 -34.94 33.46
CA GLN A 376 18.44 -36.12 34.22
C GLN A 376 18.09 -37.42 33.48
N CYS A 377 17.15 -37.37 32.53
CA CYS A 377 16.76 -38.56 31.78
C CYS A 377 17.85 -38.97 30.79
N ALA A 378 18.36 -40.18 30.93
CA ALA A 378 19.19 -40.87 29.95
C ALA A 378 18.37 -41.85 29.11
N ALA A 379 17.28 -42.42 29.65
CA ALA A 379 16.46 -43.40 28.95
C ALA A 379 14.99 -43.42 29.45
N TYR A 380 14.08 -43.99 28.66
CA TYR A 380 12.70 -44.21 29.04
C TYR A 380 12.25 -45.64 28.75
N THR A 381 11.21 -46.07 29.48
CA THR A 381 10.40 -47.25 29.13
C THR A 381 8.93 -46.86 29.27
N TRP A 382 8.19 -46.98 28.18
CA TRP A 382 6.75 -46.85 28.11
C TRP A 382 6.07 -48.21 28.15
N ILE A 383 5.20 -48.43 29.12
CA ILE A 383 4.38 -49.63 29.22
C ILE A 383 3.01 -49.34 28.60
N THR A 384 2.76 -49.97 27.47
CA THR A 384 1.55 -49.74 26.66
C THR A 384 0.27 -50.23 27.33
N SER A 385 0.35 -51.27 28.16
CA SER A 385 -0.80 -51.91 28.81
C SER A 385 -1.41 -51.05 29.94
N ASP A 386 -0.58 -50.35 30.70
CA ASP A 386 -0.98 -49.52 31.85
C ASP A 386 -0.76 -48.01 31.60
N ARG A 387 -0.24 -47.63 30.43
CA ARG A 387 0.10 -46.25 30.04
C ARG A 387 1.06 -45.56 31.01
N MET A 388 2.01 -46.33 31.53
CA MET A 388 3.01 -45.82 32.47
C MET A 388 4.34 -45.54 31.77
N CYS A 389 4.83 -44.32 31.94
CA CYS A 389 6.14 -43.89 31.50
C CYS A 389 7.12 -43.94 32.67
N TYR A 390 8.25 -44.62 32.48
CA TYR A 390 9.32 -44.73 33.45
C TYR A 390 10.56 -44.01 32.91
N LEU A 391 10.95 -42.89 33.52
CA LEU A 391 12.13 -42.12 33.16
C LEU A 391 13.33 -42.56 33.99
N LYS A 392 14.47 -42.73 33.33
CA LYS A 392 15.67 -43.35 33.88
C LYS A 392 16.89 -42.48 33.68
N ASP A 393 17.75 -42.40 34.68
CA ASP A 393 19.01 -41.66 34.62
C ASP A 393 20.20 -42.53 34.15
N ARG A 394 20.01 -43.85 34.08
CA ARG A 394 20.97 -44.83 33.55
C ARG A 394 20.25 -46.11 33.12
N VAL A 395 20.91 -46.92 32.29
CA VAL A 395 20.45 -48.26 31.89
C VAL A 395 21.42 -49.30 32.42
N THR A 396 20.92 -50.32 33.14
CA THR A 396 21.74 -51.43 33.63
C THR A 396 21.58 -52.70 32.81
N ASN A 397 20.38 -53.00 32.32
CA ASN A 397 20.11 -54.22 31.56
C ASN A 397 18.91 -54.06 30.62
N TYR A 398 18.76 -54.99 29.67
CA TYR A 398 17.63 -55.10 28.76
C TYR A 398 16.86 -56.38 29.05
N THR A 399 15.64 -56.28 29.58
CA THR A 399 14.82 -57.45 29.85
C THR A 399 13.63 -57.54 28.89
N PRO A 400 13.35 -58.71 28.28
CA PRO A 400 12.22 -58.85 27.39
C PRO A 400 10.90 -58.53 28.09
N ARG A 401 10.12 -57.61 27.51
CA ARG A 401 8.80 -57.23 27.99
C ARG A 401 7.93 -56.81 26.81
N ARG A 402 6.94 -57.65 26.48
CA ARG A 402 6.15 -57.55 25.23
C ARG A 402 5.37 -56.25 25.08
N ASP A 403 4.94 -55.66 26.19
CA ASP A 403 4.15 -54.44 26.24
C ASP A 403 5.01 -53.17 26.45
N ALA A 404 6.34 -53.30 26.42
CA ALA A 404 7.26 -52.18 26.61
C ALA A 404 7.78 -51.61 25.28
N VAL A 405 7.82 -50.28 25.20
CA VAL A 405 8.55 -49.52 24.18
C VAL A 405 9.56 -48.65 24.90
N SER A 406 10.84 -48.80 24.60
CA SER A 406 11.93 -48.13 25.33
C SER A 406 12.85 -47.34 24.41
N GLY A 407 13.64 -46.43 24.98
CA GLY A 407 14.60 -45.63 24.24
C GLY A 407 15.65 -44.93 25.10
N GLU A 408 16.82 -44.65 24.54
CA GLU A 408 17.97 -44.03 25.20
C GLU A 408 18.47 -42.80 24.45
N LYS A 409 18.91 -41.77 25.17
CA LYS A 409 19.50 -40.56 24.56
C LYS A 409 20.85 -40.89 23.93
N ARG A 410 21.01 -40.55 22.66
CA ARG A 410 22.28 -40.58 21.93
C ARG A 410 23.22 -39.56 22.56
N SER A 411 24.35 -40.03 23.10
CA SER A 411 25.45 -39.15 23.50
C SER A 411 25.98 -38.38 22.29
N PRO A 412 26.42 -37.11 22.44
CA PRO A 412 27.19 -36.45 21.41
C PRO A 412 28.49 -37.24 21.20
N GLY A 413 28.69 -37.78 20.01
CA GLY A 413 29.98 -38.37 19.63
C GLY A 413 31.05 -37.28 19.66
N TYR A 414 32.19 -37.57 20.28
CA TYR A 414 33.41 -36.77 20.22
C TYR A 414 34.05 -36.83 18.84
#